data_AF-A0A1R2B107-F1
#
_entry.id   AF-A0A1R2B107-F1
#
_cell.length_a   1.000
_cell.length_b   1.000
_cell.length_c   1.000
_cell.angle_alpha   90.00
_cell.angle_beta   90.00
_cell.angle_gamma   90.00
#
_symmetry.space_group_name_H-M   'P 1'
#
loop_
_entity.id
_entity.type
_entity.pdbx_description
1 polymer ?
#
loop_
_entity_poly.entity_id
_entity_poly.type
_entity_poly.pdbx_seq_one_letter_code
_entity_poly.pdbx_strand_id
1 'polypeptide(L)'
;MIKSLNEQLNLESPNKMRVQQLAERLFNLQAGLEEEKNSRTESFQAKLKALESKIDSSCLNFESKFKGLRDQFSKLSNNLASERASRDLLDDRKTKELKLVENSLQIDLNLLKQSRKDHEVKISKVLDEKLYSIKQDLAKERKIREEISEQQSSHLTSSISRLNAVVEEESQERQEGMENLNSHIQEEFQKFEDEVLNEKRDRDEANAALIKMLEDMQERLMQELNLERNERESTEETLLKLLEETCQRVESSLRA
;
A
#
# COMPACT_ATOMS: atom_id res chain seq x y z
N MET A 1 125.26 47.41 -125.43
CA MET A 1 126.64 47.93 -125.52
C MET A 1 126.68 49.23 -124.74
N ILE A 2 127.28 49.36 -123.57
CA ILE A 2 127.89 48.42 -122.62
C ILE A 2 128.25 49.27 -121.39
N LYS A 3 128.04 48.71 -120.19
CA LYS A 3 128.91 48.77 -118.99
C LYS A 3 129.34 50.16 -118.48
N SER A 4 128.95 50.54 -117.27
CA SER A 4 129.52 50.08 -115.97
C SER A 4 130.33 51.24 -115.37
N LEU A 5 130.45 51.47 -114.08
CA LEU A 5 130.71 50.54 -112.99
C LEU A 5 130.72 51.43 -111.73
N ASN A 6 130.23 50.91 -110.60
CA ASN A 6 130.79 51.11 -109.26
C ASN A 6 130.80 52.52 -108.63
N GLU A 7 130.60 52.72 -107.33
CA GLU A 7 130.18 51.95 -106.15
C GLU A 7 130.36 52.94 -104.99
N GLN A 8 129.63 52.77 -103.88
CA GLN A 8 129.90 53.35 -102.56
C GLN A 8 129.54 54.85 -102.38
N LEU A 9 128.89 55.31 -101.31
CA LEU A 9 128.39 54.66 -100.10
C LEU A 9 127.31 55.55 -99.44
N ASN A 10 126.29 54.90 -98.89
CA ASN A 10 125.34 55.40 -97.86
C ASN A 10 125.99 56.27 -96.76
N LEU A 11 125.24 57.26 -96.23
CA LEU A 11 124.82 57.35 -94.81
C LEU A 11 124.00 58.65 -94.52
N GLU A 12 122.94 58.49 -93.71
CA GLU A 12 121.76 59.36 -93.52
C GLU A 12 121.97 60.70 -92.77
N SER A 13 121.02 61.65 -92.93
CA SER A 13 120.88 62.82 -92.04
C SER A 13 119.98 62.50 -90.84
N PRO A 14 120.47 62.65 -89.59
CA PRO A 14 119.75 62.35 -88.35
C PRO A 14 118.38 63.02 -88.23
N ASN A 15 118.20 64.20 -88.85
CA ASN A 15 116.95 64.96 -88.76
C ASN A 15 115.81 64.36 -89.60
N LYS A 16 116.11 63.70 -90.73
CA LYS A 16 115.08 63.05 -91.56
C LYS A 16 114.61 61.74 -90.93
N MET A 17 115.55 60.98 -90.36
CA MET A 17 115.26 59.82 -89.52
C MET A 17 114.41 60.21 -88.31
N ARG A 18 114.69 61.36 -87.67
CA ARG A 18 113.94 61.85 -86.51
C ARG A 18 112.52 62.33 -86.86
N VAL A 19 112.31 62.95 -88.02
CA VAL A 19 110.96 63.32 -88.51
C VAL A 19 110.17 62.09 -88.94
N GLN A 20 110.82 61.11 -89.57
CA GLN A 20 110.18 59.84 -89.93
C GLN A 20 109.83 59.01 -88.67
N GLN A 21 110.69 59.01 -87.66
CA GLN A 21 110.42 58.43 -86.34
C GLN A 21 109.32 59.19 -85.57
N LEU A 22 109.21 60.52 -85.72
CA LEU A 22 108.14 61.32 -85.13
C LEU A 22 106.81 61.11 -85.85
N ALA A 23 106.82 60.97 -87.18
CA ALA A 23 105.65 60.63 -87.98
C ALA A 23 105.18 59.19 -87.70
N GLU A 24 106.10 58.23 -87.59
CA GLU A 24 105.81 56.88 -87.10
C GLU A 24 105.28 56.90 -85.66
N ARG A 25 105.88 57.70 -84.77
CA ARG A 25 105.37 57.84 -83.40
C ARG A 25 103.99 58.46 -83.35
N LEU A 26 103.71 59.50 -84.13
CA LEU A 26 102.38 60.12 -84.22
C LEU A 26 101.36 59.16 -84.85
N PHE A 27 101.75 58.45 -85.91
CA PHE A 27 100.91 57.43 -86.53
C PHE A 27 100.63 56.27 -85.57
N ASN A 28 101.64 55.79 -84.84
CA ASN A 28 101.47 54.74 -83.82
C ASN A 28 100.68 55.23 -82.60
N LEU A 29 100.79 56.51 -82.23
CA LEU A 29 99.98 57.09 -81.16
C LEU A 29 98.53 57.26 -81.61
N GLN A 30 98.30 57.69 -82.86
CA GLN A 30 96.98 57.85 -83.44
C GLN A 30 96.31 56.50 -83.71
N ALA A 31 97.05 55.52 -84.23
CA ALA A 31 96.61 54.15 -84.39
C ALA A 31 96.35 53.48 -83.03
N GLY A 32 97.22 53.69 -82.04
CA GLY A 32 97.02 53.19 -80.68
C GLY A 32 95.83 53.84 -79.96
N LEU A 33 95.60 55.15 -80.15
CA LEU A 33 94.41 55.85 -79.65
C LEU A 33 93.14 55.39 -80.35
N GLU A 34 93.17 55.15 -81.66
CA GLU A 34 92.03 54.58 -82.39
C GLU A 34 91.78 53.12 -82.01
N GLU A 35 92.81 52.31 -81.81
CA GLU A 35 92.71 50.93 -81.36
C GLU A 35 92.20 50.84 -79.92
N GLU A 36 92.67 51.69 -79.01
CA GLU A 36 92.15 51.78 -77.64
C GLU A 36 90.70 52.27 -77.62
N LYS A 37 90.36 53.27 -78.45
CA LYS A 37 88.98 53.75 -78.61
C LYS A 37 88.08 52.67 -79.18
N ASN A 38 88.54 51.91 -80.17
CA ASN A 38 87.80 50.81 -80.78
C ASN A 38 87.63 49.65 -79.79
N SER A 39 88.70 49.23 -79.10
CA SER A 39 88.66 48.20 -78.05
C SER A 39 87.73 48.59 -76.90
N ARG A 40 87.74 49.86 -76.49
CA ARG A 40 86.83 50.39 -75.46
C ARG A 40 85.39 50.43 -75.95
N THR A 41 85.17 50.79 -77.22
CA THR A 41 83.84 50.78 -77.86
C THR A 41 83.30 49.35 -77.95
N GLU A 42 84.11 48.39 -78.40
CA GLU A 42 83.76 46.96 -78.46
C GLU A 42 83.51 46.39 -77.06
N SER A 43 84.31 46.74 -76.05
CA SER A 43 84.10 46.34 -74.66
C SER A 43 82.78 46.87 -74.10
N PHE A 44 82.45 48.14 -74.37
CA PHE A 44 81.15 48.70 -73.99
C PHE A 44 80.00 48.07 -74.75
N GLN A 45 80.16 47.79 -76.04
CA GLN A 45 79.14 47.13 -76.86
C GLN A 45 78.89 45.69 -76.41
N ALA A 46 79.93 44.94 -76.04
CA ALA A 46 79.80 43.61 -75.47
C ALA A 46 79.10 43.63 -74.10
N LYS A 47 79.43 44.60 -73.24
CA LYS A 47 78.74 44.79 -71.95
C LYS A 47 77.27 45.16 -72.14
N LEU A 48 76.96 46.05 -73.09
CA LEU A 48 75.58 46.40 -73.44
C LEU A 48 74.81 45.18 -73.92
N LYS A 49 75.37 44.40 -74.85
CA LYS A 49 74.74 43.17 -75.36
C LYS A 49 74.53 42.10 -74.27
N ALA A 50 75.48 41.96 -73.35
CA ALA A 50 75.33 41.05 -72.21
C ALA A 50 74.25 41.52 -71.23
N LEU A 51 74.15 42.83 -70.99
CA LEU A 51 73.07 43.42 -70.19
C LEU A 51 71.72 43.26 -70.89
N GLU A 52 71.63 43.50 -72.19
CA GLU A 52 70.42 43.28 -73.00
C GLU A 52 69.96 41.83 -72.91
N SER A 53 70.85 40.86 -73.14
CA SER A 53 70.52 39.44 -73.03
C SER A 53 70.08 39.04 -71.60
N LYS A 54 70.70 39.64 -70.57
CA LYS A 54 70.29 39.43 -69.18
C LYS A 54 68.93 40.05 -68.88
N ILE A 55 68.62 41.22 -69.45
CA ILE A 55 67.31 41.87 -69.37
C ILE A 55 66.28 40.98 -70.05
N ASP A 56 66.51 40.53 -71.29
CA ASP A 56 65.59 39.66 -72.03
C ASP A 56 65.31 38.36 -71.29
N SER A 57 66.36 37.68 -70.81
CA SER A 57 66.22 36.45 -70.02
C SER A 57 65.44 36.68 -68.72
N SER A 58 65.68 37.81 -68.04
CA SER A 58 64.94 38.17 -66.82
C SER A 58 63.47 38.49 -67.14
N CYS A 59 63.20 39.24 -68.21
CA CYS A 59 61.85 39.54 -68.69
C CYS A 59 61.08 38.27 -69.02
N LEU A 60 61.67 37.34 -69.78
CA LEU A 60 61.04 36.05 -70.10
C LEU A 60 60.78 35.20 -68.85
N ASN A 61 61.71 35.17 -67.90
CA ASN A 61 61.53 34.45 -66.63
C ASN A 61 60.38 35.05 -65.80
N PHE A 62 60.33 36.37 -65.68
CA PHE A 62 59.25 37.05 -64.97
C PHE A 62 57.91 36.83 -65.67
N GLU A 63 57.84 36.93 -66.99
CA GLU A 63 56.61 36.69 -67.76
C GLU A 63 56.08 35.26 -67.55
N SER A 64 56.96 34.26 -67.58
CA SER A 64 56.61 32.86 -67.29
C SER A 64 56.08 32.68 -65.86
N LYS A 65 56.73 33.28 -64.86
CA LYS A 65 56.29 33.25 -63.46
C LYS A 65 54.95 33.95 -63.27
N PHE A 66 54.77 35.14 -63.85
CA PHE A 66 53.52 35.89 -63.78
C PHE A 66 52.38 35.12 -64.44
N LYS A 67 52.63 34.49 -65.59
CA LYS A 67 51.66 33.61 -66.24
C LYS A 67 51.27 32.43 -65.35
N GLY A 68 52.25 31.74 -64.76
CA GLY A 68 51.99 30.64 -63.83
C GLY A 68 51.18 31.05 -62.59
N LEU A 69 51.51 32.20 -61.99
CA LEU A 69 50.75 32.76 -60.86
C LEU A 69 49.33 33.15 -61.28
N ARG A 70 49.16 33.73 -62.47
CA ARG A 70 47.84 34.08 -63.01
C ARG A 70 46.96 32.85 -63.21
N ASP A 71 47.54 31.77 -63.74
CA ASP A 71 46.82 30.50 -63.92
C ASP A 71 46.43 29.87 -62.57
N GLN A 72 47.32 29.93 -61.58
CA GLN A 72 47.01 29.48 -60.21
C GLN A 72 45.91 30.31 -59.56
N PHE A 73 45.98 31.64 -59.69
CA PHE A 73 44.95 32.54 -59.17
C PHE A 73 43.59 32.27 -59.83
N SER A 74 43.57 32.08 -61.15
CA SER A 74 42.35 31.73 -61.89
C SER A 74 41.75 30.40 -61.42
N LYS A 75 42.59 29.36 -61.23
CA LYS A 75 42.15 28.06 -60.68
C LYS A 75 41.58 28.19 -59.26
N LEU A 76 42.26 28.93 -58.37
CA LEU A 76 41.78 29.16 -57.01
C LEU A 76 40.46 29.94 -57.00
N SER A 77 40.33 30.95 -57.85
CA SER A 77 39.08 31.72 -58.01
C SER A 77 37.92 30.83 -58.46
N ASN A 78 38.14 29.95 -59.46
CA ASN A 78 37.13 29.02 -59.94
C ASN A 78 36.75 27.98 -58.89
N ASN A 79 37.75 27.42 -58.18
CA ASN A 79 37.50 26.46 -57.09
C ASN A 79 36.71 27.11 -55.95
N LEU A 80 37.02 28.36 -55.59
CA LEU A 80 36.29 29.09 -54.57
C LEU A 80 34.83 29.34 -54.98
N ALA A 81 34.59 29.70 -56.25
CA ALA A 81 33.23 29.86 -56.77
C ALA A 81 32.45 28.54 -56.76
N SER A 82 33.07 27.43 -57.18
CA SER A 82 32.48 26.09 -57.15
C SER A 82 32.16 25.62 -55.73
N GLU A 83 33.07 25.87 -54.78
CA GLU A 83 32.88 25.50 -53.38
C GLU A 83 31.73 26.30 -52.73
N ARG A 84 31.61 27.60 -53.06
CA ARG A 84 30.48 28.43 -52.61
C ARG A 84 29.15 27.87 -53.12
N ALA A 85 29.05 27.59 -54.42
CA ALA A 85 27.84 27.01 -55.00
C ALA A 85 27.49 25.63 -54.39
N SER A 86 28.51 24.80 -54.11
CA SER A 86 28.32 23.50 -53.45
C SER A 86 27.77 23.66 -52.03
N ARG A 87 28.27 24.64 -51.26
CA ARG A 87 27.77 24.94 -49.91
C ARG A 87 26.33 25.44 -49.94
N ASP A 88 26.00 26.36 -50.84
CA ASP A 88 24.64 26.89 -50.97
C ASP A 88 23.64 25.76 -51.29
N LEU A 89 24.00 24.85 -52.19
CA LEU A 89 23.18 23.67 -52.51
C LEU A 89 23.04 22.71 -51.32
N LEU A 90 24.11 22.50 -50.56
CA LEU A 90 24.08 21.65 -49.36
C LEU A 90 23.19 22.26 -48.28
N ASP A 91 23.29 23.55 -48.04
CA ASP A 91 22.49 24.28 -47.06
C ASP A 91 21.00 24.25 -47.42
N ASP A 92 20.66 24.44 -48.71
CA ASP A 92 19.30 24.30 -49.21
C ASP A 92 18.75 22.90 -49.00
N ARG A 93 19.56 21.87 -49.29
CA ARG A 93 19.17 20.47 -49.09
C ARG A 93 18.96 20.18 -47.61
N LYS A 94 19.87 20.60 -46.73
CA LYS A 94 19.77 20.37 -45.29
C LYS A 94 18.61 21.11 -44.66
N THR A 95 18.33 22.32 -45.12
CA THR A 95 17.15 23.08 -44.70
C THR A 95 15.85 22.35 -45.06
N LYS A 96 15.78 21.74 -46.26
CA LYS A 96 14.61 20.93 -46.66
C LYS A 96 14.49 19.64 -45.83
N GLU A 97 15.60 18.93 -45.62
CA GLU A 97 15.63 17.73 -44.76
C GLU A 97 15.16 18.04 -43.34
N LEU A 98 15.64 19.14 -42.73
CA LEU A 98 15.22 19.58 -41.39
C LEU A 98 13.72 19.90 -41.34
N LYS A 99 13.19 20.63 -42.33
CA LYS A 99 11.75 20.94 -42.40
C LYS A 99 10.89 19.68 -42.53
N LEU A 100 11.35 18.68 -43.28
CA LEU A 100 10.62 17.41 -43.41
C LEU A 100 10.58 16.65 -42.08
N VAL A 101 11.70 16.58 -41.37
CA VAL A 101 11.77 15.95 -40.04
C VAL A 101 10.90 16.70 -39.04
N GLU A 102 10.96 18.03 -39.03
CA GLU A 102 10.16 18.88 -38.14
C GLU A 102 8.66 18.68 -38.37
N ASN A 103 8.22 18.66 -39.63
CA ASN A 103 6.83 18.38 -39.99
C ASN A 103 6.40 16.96 -39.57
N SER A 104 7.27 15.96 -39.78
CA SER A 104 7.00 14.58 -39.35
C SER A 104 6.81 14.49 -37.85
N LEU A 105 7.73 15.09 -37.07
CA LEU A 105 7.65 15.11 -35.60
C LEU A 105 6.40 15.84 -35.11
N GLN A 106 6.01 16.92 -35.79
CA GLN A 106 4.79 17.66 -35.45
C GLN A 106 3.53 16.80 -35.67
N ILE A 107 3.47 16.02 -36.76
CA ILE A 107 2.37 15.08 -37.02
C ILE A 107 2.34 14.00 -35.95
N ASP A 108 3.47 13.35 -35.67
CA ASP A 108 3.56 12.28 -34.67
C ASP A 108 3.14 12.77 -33.28
N LEU A 109 3.59 13.97 -32.89
CA LEU A 109 3.24 14.58 -31.61
C LEU A 109 1.74 14.88 -31.51
N ASN A 110 1.10 15.32 -32.60
CA ASN A 110 -0.34 15.54 -32.62
C ASN A 110 -1.12 14.23 -32.56
N LEU A 111 -0.67 13.18 -33.26
CA LEU A 111 -1.26 11.84 -33.18
C LEU A 111 -1.15 11.27 -31.76
N LEU A 112 0.00 11.40 -31.11
CA LEU A 112 0.20 10.95 -29.74
C LEU A 112 -0.69 11.72 -28.75
N LYS A 113 -0.82 13.04 -28.91
CA LYS A 113 -1.73 13.87 -28.09
C LYS A 113 -3.19 13.42 -28.23
N GLN A 114 -3.63 13.17 -29.46
CA GLN A 114 -5.00 12.73 -29.71
C GLN A 114 -5.23 11.32 -29.15
N SER A 115 -4.32 10.39 -29.42
CA SER A 115 -4.38 9.02 -28.89
C SER A 115 -4.44 9.02 -27.37
N ARG A 116 -3.60 9.82 -26.70
CA ARG A 116 -3.61 9.98 -25.24
C ARG A 116 -4.98 10.47 -24.75
N LYS A 117 -5.54 11.51 -25.36
CA LYS A 117 -6.88 12.04 -25.02
C LYS A 117 -7.96 10.96 -25.16
N ASP A 118 -7.92 10.18 -26.24
CA ASP A 118 -8.89 9.09 -26.46
C ASP A 118 -8.77 7.99 -25.40
N HIS A 119 -7.54 7.68 -24.95
CA HIS A 119 -7.31 6.70 -23.89
C HIS A 119 -7.75 7.22 -22.53
N GLU A 120 -7.48 8.49 -22.20
CA GLU A 120 -7.98 9.13 -20.98
C GLU A 120 -9.51 9.08 -20.91
N VAL A 121 -10.21 9.38 -22.01
CA VAL A 121 -11.68 9.27 -22.08
C VAL A 121 -12.15 7.83 -21.89
N LYS A 122 -11.51 6.84 -22.52
CA LYS A 122 -11.85 5.42 -22.35
C LYS A 122 -11.67 4.97 -20.91
N ILE A 123 -10.54 5.31 -20.29
CA ILE A 123 -10.25 4.96 -18.89
C ILE A 123 -11.27 5.61 -17.96
N SER A 124 -11.60 6.89 -18.15
CA SER A 124 -12.62 7.57 -17.35
C SER A 124 -13.97 6.86 -17.43
N LYS A 125 -14.43 6.49 -18.64
CA LYS A 125 -15.69 5.76 -18.82
C LYS A 125 -15.70 4.41 -18.10
N VAL A 126 -14.63 3.63 -18.23
CA VAL A 126 -14.51 2.33 -17.55
C VAL A 126 -14.52 2.51 -16.03
N LEU A 127 -13.84 3.52 -15.50
CA LEU A 127 -13.87 3.82 -14.07
C LEU A 127 -15.27 4.22 -13.60
N ASP A 128 -15.97 5.09 -14.34
CA ASP A 128 -17.32 5.53 -14.01
C ASP A 128 -18.31 4.36 -14.00
N GLU A 129 -18.25 3.48 -15.02
CA GLU A 129 -19.06 2.27 -15.10
C GLU A 129 -18.79 1.32 -13.91
N LYS A 130 -17.52 1.10 -13.56
CA LYS A 130 -17.14 0.23 -12.43
C LYS A 130 -17.56 0.83 -11.09
N LEU A 131 -17.35 2.13 -10.89
CA LEU A 131 -17.80 2.82 -9.68
C LEU A 131 -19.32 2.78 -9.53
N TYR A 132 -20.05 2.96 -10.63
CA TYR A 132 -21.50 2.86 -10.63
C TYR A 132 -21.98 1.45 -10.27
N SER A 133 -21.39 0.42 -10.88
CA SER A 133 -21.68 -0.99 -10.56
C SER A 133 -21.46 -1.29 -9.07
N ILE A 134 -20.29 -0.91 -8.52
CA ILE A 134 -19.95 -1.15 -7.12
C ILE A 134 -20.93 -0.41 -6.18
N LYS A 135 -21.31 0.83 -6.52
CA LYS A 135 -22.32 1.58 -5.74
C LYS A 135 -23.67 0.86 -5.74
N GLN A 136 -24.08 0.32 -6.89
CA GLN A 136 -25.33 -0.42 -6.99
C GLN A 136 -25.29 -1.71 -6.17
N ASP A 137 -24.20 -2.47 -6.26
CA ASP A 137 -24.02 -3.72 -5.51
C ASP A 137 -23.96 -3.46 -4.01
N LEU A 138 -23.27 -2.40 -3.57
CA LEU A 138 -23.26 -1.98 -2.17
C LEU A 138 -24.65 -1.58 -1.66
N ALA A 139 -25.45 -0.90 -2.47
CA ALA A 139 -26.82 -0.53 -2.10
C ALA A 139 -27.73 -1.76 -1.97
N LYS A 140 -27.60 -2.73 -2.90
CA LYS A 140 -28.32 -4.01 -2.82
C LYS A 140 -27.93 -4.80 -1.58
N GLU A 141 -26.63 -4.94 -1.32
CA GLU A 141 -26.11 -5.66 -0.15
C GLU A 141 -26.57 -5.03 1.17
N ARG A 142 -26.55 -3.70 1.26
CA ARG A 142 -27.08 -2.97 2.43
C ARG A 142 -28.55 -3.30 2.69
N LYS A 143 -29.38 -3.27 1.63
CA LYS A 143 -30.80 -3.59 1.73
C LYS A 143 -31.03 -5.04 2.18
N ILE A 144 -30.34 -5.99 1.57
CA ILE A 144 -30.43 -7.42 1.94
C ILE A 144 -30.03 -7.61 3.42
N ARG A 145 -28.95 -6.96 3.85
CA ARG A 145 -28.48 -7.05 5.23
C ARG A 145 -29.49 -6.48 6.24
N GLU A 146 -30.12 -5.35 5.90
CA GLU A 146 -31.15 -4.73 6.71
C GLU A 146 -32.39 -5.63 6.82
N GLU A 147 -32.87 -6.18 5.71
CA GLU A 147 -33.99 -7.13 5.68
C GLU A 147 -33.71 -8.39 6.51
N ILE A 148 -32.52 -8.99 6.38
CA ILE A 148 -32.13 -10.16 7.18
C ILE A 148 -32.06 -9.81 8.67
N SER A 149 -31.47 -8.65 9.01
CA SER A 149 -31.37 -8.20 10.40
C SER A 149 -32.75 -7.97 11.03
N GLU A 150 -33.68 -7.38 10.30
CA GLU A 150 -35.05 -7.14 10.77
C GLU A 150 -35.83 -8.46 10.94
N GLN A 151 -35.68 -9.41 10.00
CA GLN A 151 -36.24 -10.75 10.12
C GLN A 151 -35.68 -11.51 11.33
N GLN A 152 -34.38 -11.44 11.57
CA GLN A 152 -33.75 -12.06 12.74
C GLN A 152 -34.24 -11.41 14.05
N SER A 153 -34.30 -10.08 14.09
CA SER A 153 -34.79 -9.35 15.26
C SER A 153 -36.23 -9.72 15.58
N SER A 154 -37.12 -9.74 14.59
CA SER A 154 -38.53 -10.11 14.79
C SER A 154 -38.70 -11.56 15.23
N HIS A 155 -37.93 -12.49 14.66
CA HIS A 155 -37.95 -13.89 15.08
C HIS A 155 -37.49 -14.06 16.54
N LEU A 156 -36.42 -13.37 16.95
CA LEU A 156 -35.94 -13.39 18.33
C LEU A 156 -36.96 -12.78 19.29
N THR A 157 -37.55 -11.63 18.95
CA THR A 157 -38.60 -11.00 19.77
C THR A 157 -39.82 -11.91 19.94
N SER A 158 -40.26 -12.57 18.87
CA SER A 158 -41.37 -13.54 18.93
C SER A 158 -41.03 -14.74 19.81
N SER A 159 -39.81 -15.29 19.66
CA SER A 159 -39.33 -16.42 20.48
C SER A 159 -39.25 -16.07 21.96
N ILE A 160 -38.74 -14.89 22.30
CA ILE A 160 -38.68 -14.37 23.68
C ILE A 160 -40.08 -14.20 24.24
N SER A 161 -41.00 -13.61 23.47
CA SER A 161 -42.39 -13.39 23.90
C SER A 161 -43.09 -14.72 24.18
N ARG A 162 -42.88 -15.73 23.33
CA ARG A 162 -43.41 -17.08 23.55
C ARG A 162 -42.81 -17.73 24.80
N LEU A 163 -41.51 -17.61 25.01
CA LEU A 163 -40.86 -18.17 26.20
C LEU A 163 -41.39 -17.52 27.48
N ASN A 164 -41.57 -16.20 27.49
CA ASN A 164 -42.14 -15.49 28.62
C ASN A 164 -43.57 -15.98 28.93
N ALA A 165 -44.41 -16.17 27.91
CA ALA A 165 -45.76 -16.71 28.11
C ALA A 165 -45.76 -18.11 28.74
N VAL A 166 -44.86 -19.00 28.28
CA VAL A 166 -44.72 -20.35 28.88
C VAL A 166 -44.23 -20.28 30.33
N VAL A 167 -43.30 -19.36 30.64
CA VAL A 167 -42.82 -19.17 32.02
C VAL A 167 -43.91 -18.62 32.93
N GLU A 168 -44.73 -17.69 32.44
CA GLU A 168 -45.88 -17.15 33.19
C GLU A 168 -46.93 -18.24 33.45
N GLU A 169 -47.27 -19.04 32.44
CA GLU A 169 -48.20 -20.18 32.56
C GLU A 169 -47.69 -21.21 33.59
N GLU A 170 -46.43 -21.64 33.49
CA GLU A 170 -45.84 -22.61 34.43
C GLU A 170 -45.75 -22.05 35.86
N SER A 171 -45.50 -20.74 36.01
CA SER A 171 -45.55 -20.08 37.31
C SER A 171 -46.96 -20.07 37.90
N GLN A 172 -47.98 -19.85 37.07
CA GLN A 172 -49.38 -19.87 37.50
C GLN A 172 -49.81 -21.28 37.89
N GLU A 173 -49.54 -22.29 37.05
CA GLU A 173 -49.86 -23.69 37.34
C GLU A 173 -49.19 -24.17 38.64
N ARG A 174 -47.93 -23.78 38.88
CA ARG A 174 -47.21 -24.09 40.13
C ARG A 174 -47.89 -23.45 41.34
N GLN A 175 -48.31 -22.20 41.22
CA GLN A 175 -48.99 -21.48 42.30
C GLN A 175 -50.34 -22.14 42.64
N GLU A 176 -51.16 -22.42 41.62
CA GLU A 176 -52.45 -23.12 41.78
C GLU A 176 -52.27 -24.51 42.38
N GLY A 177 -51.25 -25.26 41.92
CA GLY A 177 -50.91 -26.57 42.48
C GLY A 177 -50.50 -26.50 43.96
N MET A 178 -49.74 -25.46 44.34
CA MET A 178 -49.32 -25.25 45.73
C MET A 178 -50.49 -24.84 46.63
N GLU A 179 -51.40 -23.98 46.15
CA GLU A 179 -52.62 -23.60 46.87
C GLU A 179 -53.54 -24.80 47.11
N ASN A 180 -53.74 -25.64 46.09
CA ASN A 180 -54.53 -26.88 46.21
C ASN A 180 -53.91 -27.86 47.21
N LEU A 181 -52.59 -28.07 47.16
CA LEU A 181 -51.89 -28.93 48.11
C LEU A 181 -52.02 -28.39 49.54
N ASN A 182 -51.87 -27.08 49.73
CA ASN A 182 -51.97 -26.45 51.04
C ASN A 182 -53.39 -26.56 51.61
N SER A 183 -54.42 -26.39 50.78
CA SER A 183 -55.83 -26.61 51.17
C SER A 183 -56.04 -28.06 51.62
N HIS A 184 -55.54 -29.04 50.85
CA HIS A 184 -55.68 -30.44 51.20
C HIS A 184 -54.96 -30.80 52.52
N ILE A 185 -53.74 -30.30 52.71
CA ILE A 185 -53.01 -30.46 53.97
C ILE A 185 -53.81 -29.86 55.14
N GLN A 186 -54.37 -28.67 54.96
CA GLN A 186 -55.16 -27.98 55.99
C GLN A 186 -56.44 -28.75 56.34
N GLU A 187 -57.14 -29.34 55.36
CA GLU A 187 -58.29 -30.21 55.59
C GLU A 187 -57.93 -31.48 56.37
N GLU A 188 -56.83 -32.15 56.02
CA GLU A 188 -56.37 -33.34 56.74
C GLU A 188 -55.92 -33.03 58.17
N PHE A 189 -55.26 -31.87 58.38
CA PHE A 189 -54.96 -31.39 59.73
C PHE A 189 -56.23 -31.14 60.55
N GLN A 190 -57.26 -30.52 59.96
CA GLN A 190 -58.52 -30.29 60.66
C GLN A 190 -59.21 -31.59 61.05
N LYS A 191 -59.26 -32.58 60.15
CA LYS A 191 -59.80 -33.91 60.46
C LYS A 191 -59.04 -34.58 61.61
N PHE A 192 -57.71 -34.51 61.57
CA PHE A 192 -56.87 -35.06 62.64
C PHE A 192 -57.13 -34.35 63.99
N GLU A 193 -57.27 -33.02 63.99
CA GLU A 193 -57.63 -32.28 65.20
C GLU A 193 -59.00 -32.71 65.76
N ASP A 194 -59.99 -32.89 64.89
CA ASP A 194 -61.33 -33.35 65.27
C ASP A 194 -61.29 -34.78 65.84
N GLU A 195 -60.53 -35.70 65.23
CA GLU A 195 -60.32 -37.06 65.74
C GLU A 195 -59.65 -37.06 67.12
N VAL A 196 -58.62 -36.22 67.32
CA VAL A 196 -57.93 -36.07 68.61
C VAL A 196 -58.87 -35.52 69.69
N LEU A 197 -59.74 -34.56 69.33
CA LEU A 197 -60.75 -34.02 70.26
C LEU A 197 -61.81 -35.06 70.61
N ASN A 198 -62.29 -35.84 69.64
CA ASN A 198 -63.24 -36.93 69.88
C ASN A 198 -62.64 -38.00 70.79
N GLU A 199 -61.41 -38.44 70.54
CA GLU A 199 -60.71 -39.41 71.40
C GLU A 199 -60.52 -38.90 72.84
N LYS A 200 -60.23 -37.60 73.01
CA LYS A 200 -60.18 -36.99 74.36
C LYS A 200 -61.55 -37.07 75.05
N ARG A 201 -62.63 -36.71 74.35
CA ARG A 201 -63.99 -36.77 74.87
C ARG A 201 -64.40 -38.19 75.25
N ASP A 202 -64.16 -39.16 74.36
CA ASP A 202 -64.50 -40.57 74.56
C ASP A 202 -63.74 -41.15 75.76
N ARG A 203 -62.46 -40.77 75.93
CA ARG A 203 -61.65 -41.14 77.09
C ARG A 203 -62.18 -40.54 78.39
N ASP A 204 -62.58 -39.26 78.38
CA ASP A 204 -63.14 -38.60 79.56
C ASP A 204 -64.49 -39.22 79.96
N GLU A 205 -65.33 -39.57 78.99
CA GLU A 205 -66.59 -40.30 79.19
C GLU A 205 -66.35 -41.71 79.74
N ALA A 206 -65.38 -42.45 79.20
CA ALA A 206 -65.00 -43.77 79.70
C ALA A 206 -64.44 -43.71 81.13
N ASN A 207 -63.60 -42.71 81.43
CA ASN A 207 -63.07 -42.47 82.77
C ASN A 207 -64.19 -42.14 83.76
N ALA A 208 -65.14 -41.27 83.39
CA ALA A 208 -66.29 -40.94 84.23
C ALA A 208 -67.17 -42.17 84.50
N ALA A 209 -67.40 -43.01 83.48
CA ALA A 209 -68.14 -44.27 83.64
C ALA A 209 -67.43 -45.25 84.59
N LEU A 210 -66.10 -45.39 84.47
CA LEU A 210 -65.26 -46.19 85.37
C LEU A 210 -65.35 -45.69 86.82
N ILE A 211 -65.24 -44.39 87.04
CA ILE A 211 -65.37 -43.79 88.38
C ILE A 211 -66.75 -44.09 88.96
N LYS A 212 -67.82 -43.88 88.20
CA LYS A 212 -69.18 -44.19 88.64
C LYS A 212 -69.36 -45.68 89.00
N MET A 213 -68.80 -46.58 88.19
CA MET A 213 -68.85 -48.01 88.47
C MET A 213 -68.10 -48.36 89.76
N LEU A 214 -66.97 -47.70 90.03
CA LEU A 214 -66.22 -47.86 91.29
C LEU A 214 -67.03 -47.32 92.48
N GLU A 215 -67.71 -46.19 92.33
CA GLU A 215 -68.61 -45.63 93.35
C GLU A 215 -69.79 -46.57 93.64
N ASP A 216 -70.45 -47.10 92.60
CA ASP A 216 -71.56 -48.06 92.73
C ASP A 216 -71.09 -49.37 93.41
N MET A 217 -69.89 -49.86 93.06
CA MET A 217 -69.28 -51.03 93.71
C MET A 217 -68.95 -50.77 95.18
N GLN A 218 -68.40 -49.60 95.50
CA GLN A 218 -68.13 -49.19 96.86
C GLN A 218 -69.41 -49.14 97.68
N GLU A 219 -70.50 -48.59 97.13
CA GLU A 219 -71.79 -48.52 97.81
C GLU A 219 -72.36 -49.93 98.07
N ARG A 220 -72.32 -50.83 97.07
CA ARG A 220 -72.75 -52.23 97.25
C ARG A 220 -71.94 -52.95 98.31
N LEU A 221 -70.60 -52.82 98.30
CA LEU A 221 -69.75 -53.44 99.31
C LEU A 221 -70.05 -52.90 100.72
N MET A 222 -70.34 -51.60 100.86
CA MET A 222 -70.77 -51.05 102.15
C MET A 222 -72.14 -51.58 102.58
N GLN A 223 -73.09 -51.77 101.65
CA GLN A 223 -74.39 -52.37 101.93
C GLN A 223 -74.25 -53.84 102.37
N GLU A 224 -73.48 -54.64 101.63
CA GLU A 224 -73.18 -56.05 101.98
C GLU A 224 -72.50 -56.14 103.35
N LEU A 225 -71.53 -55.27 103.64
CA LEU A 225 -70.83 -55.24 104.92
C LEU A 225 -71.76 -54.86 106.08
N ASN A 226 -72.71 -53.96 105.85
CA ASN A 226 -73.75 -53.62 106.84
C ASN A 226 -74.76 -54.76 107.03
N LEU A 227 -75.16 -55.44 105.96
CA LEU A 227 -76.04 -56.61 106.03
C LEU A 227 -75.38 -57.75 106.82
N GLU A 228 -74.14 -58.11 106.48
CA GLU A 228 -73.35 -59.11 107.20
C GLU A 228 -73.20 -58.73 108.69
N ARG A 229 -72.97 -57.44 108.99
CA ARG A 229 -72.90 -56.95 110.37
C ARG A 229 -74.22 -57.14 111.10
N ASN A 230 -75.34 -56.76 110.49
CA ASN A 230 -76.67 -56.93 111.08
C ASN A 230 -77.04 -58.41 111.26
N GLU A 231 -76.69 -59.26 110.29
CA GLU A 231 -76.88 -60.71 110.37
C GLU A 231 -76.04 -61.30 111.50
N ARG A 232 -74.78 -60.89 111.67
CA ARG A 232 -73.95 -61.27 112.82
C ARG A 232 -74.56 -60.85 114.14
N GLU A 233 -74.96 -59.58 114.28
CA GLU A 233 -75.60 -59.06 115.49
C GLU A 233 -76.89 -59.85 115.81
N SER A 234 -77.71 -60.15 114.80
CA SER A 234 -78.92 -60.98 114.95
C SER A 234 -78.60 -62.44 115.33
N THR A 235 -77.54 -63.02 114.78
CA THR A 235 -77.11 -64.40 115.08
C THR A 235 -76.54 -64.47 116.48
N GLU A 236 -75.74 -63.48 116.89
CA GLU A 236 -75.24 -63.29 118.24
C GLU A 236 -76.39 -63.11 119.24
N GLU A 237 -77.40 -62.30 118.92
CA GLU A 237 -78.60 -62.15 119.76
C GLU A 237 -79.37 -63.47 119.87
N THR A 238 -79.47 -64.24 118.80
CA THR A 238 -80.11 -65.57 118.80
C THR A 238 -79.32 -66.57 119.64
N LEU A 239 -77.99 -66.56 119.54
CA LEU A 239 -77.09 -67.38 120.36
C LEU A 239 -77.17 -66.97 121.84
N LEU A 240 -77.26 -65.68 122.14
CA LEU A 240 -77.48 -65.15 123.49
C LEU A 240 -78.83 -65.61 124.05
N LYS A 241 -79.92 -65.51 123.29
CA LYS A 241 -81.24 -66.05 123.67
C LYS A 241 -81.19 -67.55 123.92
N LEU A 242 -80.51 -68.32 123.07
CA LEU A 242 -80.31 -69.76 123.28
C LEU A 242 -79.46 -70.05 124.53
N LEU A 243 -78.43 -69.25 124.81
CA LEU A 243 -77.65 -69.31 126.04
C LEU A 243 -78.52 -69.02 127.27
N GLU A 244 -79.35 -67.97 127.21
CA GLU A 244 -80.30 -67.63 128.27
C GLU A 244 -81.35 -68.73 128.46
N GLU A 245 -81.93 -69.27 127.40
CA GLU A 245 -82.87 -70.40 127.46
C GLU A 245 -82.19 -71.66 128.00
N THR A 246 -80.93 -71.93 127.63
CA THR A 246 -80.19 -73.09 128.13
C THR A 246 -79.80 -72.90 129.59
N CYS A 247 -79.38 -71.71 130.00
CA CYS A 247 -79.15 -71.33 131.40
C CYS A 247 -80.44 -71.42 132.21
N GLN A 248 -81.57 -70.91 131.71
CA GLN A 248 -82.89 -71.06 132.35
C GLN A 248 -83.29 -72.53 132.44
N ARG A 249 -83.04 -73.35 131.42
CA ARG A 249 -83.33 -74.79 131.41
C ARG A 249 -82.43 -75.55 132.39
N VAL A 250 -81.17 -75.15 132.52
CA VAL A 250 -80.23 -75.67 133.53
C VAL A 250 -80.61 -75.20 134.93
N GLU A 251 -81.02 -73.95 135.13
CA GLU A 251 -81.53 -73.43 136.42
C GLU A 251 -82.84 -74.11 136.83
N SER A 252 -83.74 -74.39 135.88
CA SER A 252 -84.96 -75.13 136.14
C SER A 252 -84.72 -76.64 136.34
N SER A 253 -83.67 -77.19 135.74
CA SER A 253 -83.20 -78.57 136.03
C SER A 253 -82.38 -78.69 137.32
N LEU A 254 -81.83 -77.58 137.84
CA LEU A 254 -81.14 -77.49 139.13
C LEU A 254 -82.09 -77.14 140.29
N ARG A 255 -83.33 -76.70 139.98
CA ARG A 255 -84.39 -76.41 140.95
C ARG A 255 -85.49 -77.49 141.02
N ALA A 256 -85.31 -78.61 140.32
CA ALA A 256 -86.10 -79.84 140.42
C ALA A 256 -85.20 -81.01 140.83
#